data_AF-A0A497S0B7-F1
#
_entry.id   AF-A0A497S0B7-F1
#
_cell.length_a   1.000
_cell.length_b   1.000
_cell.length_c   1.000
_cell.angle_alpha   90.00
_cell.angle_beta   90.00
_cell.angle_gamma   90.00
#
_symmetry.space_group_name_H-M   'P 1'
#
loop_
_entity.id
_entity.type
_entity.pdbx_description
1 polymer ?
#
loop_
_entity_poly.entity_id
_entity_poly.type
_entity_poly.pdbx_seq_one_letter_code
_entity_poly.pdbx_strand_id
1 'polypeptide(L)'
;MSRIRDVLSRKRRPRPAPHIIKMCEELRLRVEKYLENAKTLFENLDIQIPESINRIDEIALEFHQMAISYYRDAIHFYENGEYINALAALEYAEGWLDAGKRLGILKVR
;
A
#
# COMPACT_ATOMS: atom_id res chain seq x y z
N MET A 1 13.53 9.80 49.53
CA MET A 1 12.54 9.43 48.49
C MET A 1 12.31 10.57 47.48
N SER A 2 13.38 11.10 46.84
CA SER A 2 13.25 12.23 45.89
C SER A 2 13.58 11.85 44.44
N ARG A 3 14.55 10.94 44.22
CA ARG A 3 15.08 10.63 42.88
C ARG A 3 14.20 9.79 41.95
N ILE A 4 13.14 9.13 42.43
CA ILE A 4 12.30 8.27 41.59
C ILE A 4 11.20 9.07 40.85
N ARG A 5 10.81 10.25 41.39
CA ARG A 5 9.79 11.09 40.74
C ARG A 5 10.33 11.82 39.50
N ASP A 6 11.62 12.11 39.46
CA ASP A 6 12.26 12.80 38.32
C ASP A 6 12.44 11.90 37.10
N VAL A 7 12.55 10.58 37.27
CA VAL A 7 12.60 9.63 36.14
C VAL A 7 11.26 9.57 35.38
N LEU A 8 10.17 9.92 36.07
CA LEU A 8 8.83 10.05 35.49
C LEU A 8 8.54 11.44 34.93
N SER A 9 9.51 12.36 34.89
CA SER A 9 9.45 13.59 34.10
C SER A 9 9.50 13.22 32.61
N ARG A 10 8.37 12.69 32.11
CA ARG A 10 8.07 12.47 30.70
C ARG A 10 8.46 13.74 29.94
N LYS A 11 9.63 13.73 29.30
CA LYS A 11 9.95 14.69 28.23
C LYS A 11 8.89 14.44 27.17
N ARG A 12 7.81 15.22 27.19
CA ARG A 12 6.82 15.22 26.12
C ARG A 12 7.61 15.38 24.83
N ARG A 13 7.44 14.43 23.90
CA ARG A 13 8.06 14.58 22.58
C ARG A 13 7.66 15.97 22.06
N PRO A 14 8.62 16.79 21.60
CA PRO A 14 8.30 18.10 21.08
C PRO A 14 7.27 17.96 19.95
N ARG A 15 6.33 18.91 19.87
CA ARG A 15 5.38 18.90 18.76
C ARG A 15 6.17 18.98 17.44
N PRO A 16 5.76 18.24 16.40
CA PRO A 16 6.37 18.37 15.09
C PRO A 16 6.29 19.82 14.60
N ALA A 17 7.30 20.27 13.86
CA ALA A 17 7.27 21.60 13.27
C ALA A 17 6.08 21.74 12.29
N PRO A 18 5.51 22.95 12.10
CA PRO A 18 4.32 23.15 11.25
C PRO A 18 4.46 22.60 9.82
N HIS A 19 5.66 22.69 9.23
CA HIS A 19 5.92 22.15 7.89
C HIS A 19 5.89 20.62 7.84
N ILE A 20 6.25 19.93 8.93
CA ILE A 20 6.13 18.46 9.02
C ILE A 20 4.67 18.06 9.10
N ILE A 21 3.86 18.77 9.90
CA ILE A 21 2.42 18.51 9.99
C ILE A 21 1.77 18.69 8.62
N LYS A 22 2.09 19.79 7.92
CA LYS A 22 1.60 20.04 6.57
C LYS A 22 2.01 18.93 5.59
N MET A 23 3.27 18.51 5.60
CA MET A 23 3.77 17.42 4.76
C MET A 23 3.06 16.09 5.03
N CYS A 24 2.79 15.76 6.30
CA CYS A 24 2.04 14.55 6.66
C CYS A 24 0.59 14.60 6.16
N GLU A 25 -0.09 15.75 6.26
CA GLU A 25 -1.43 15.92 5.70
C GLU A 25 -1.44 15.83 4.17
N GLU A 26 -0.48 16.44 3.49
CA GLU A 26 -0.33 16.33 2.03
C GLU A 26 -0.12 14.87 1.59
N LEU A 27 0.72 14.13 2.31
CA LEU A 27 0.94 12.71 2.04
C LEU A 27 -0.34 11.89 2.27
N ARG A 28 -1.04 12.12 3.40
CA ARG A 28 -2.30 11.44 3.71
C ARG A 28 -3.31 11.63 2.57
N LEU A 29 -3.57 12.87 2.18
CA LEU A 29 -4.54 13.20 1.12
C LEU A 29 -4.13 12.60 -0.23
N ARG A 30 -2.83 12.56 -0.54
CA ARG A 30 -2.34 11.94 -1.77
C ARG A 30 -2.58 10.44 -1.79
N VAL A 31 -2.29 9.75 -0.69
CA VAL A 31 -2.50 8.29 -0.58
C VAL A 31 -3.98 7.96 -0.58
N GLU A 32 -4.81 8.74 0.12
CA GLU A 32 -6.27 8.62 0.08
C GLU A 32 -6.78 8.66 -1.35
N LYS A 33 -6.36 9.69 -2.11
CA LYS A 33 -6.79 9.84 -3.49
C LYS A 33 -6.32 8.70 -4.38
N TYR A 34 -5.12 8.20 -4.13
CA TYR A 34 -4.57 7.08 -4.88
C TYR A 34 -5.35 5.79 -4.57
N LEU A 35 -5.66 5.49 -3.30
CA LEU A 35 -6.50 4.36 -2.91
C LEU A 35 -7.90 4.42 -3.55
N GLU A 36 -8.53 5.60 -3.60
CA GLU A 36 -9.82 5.78 -4.29
C GLU A 36 -9.75 5.37 -5.76
N ASN A 37 -8.70 5.80 -6.48
CA ASN A 37 -8.52 5.48 -7.89
C ASN A 37 -8.16 4.00 -8.09
N ALA A 38 -7.33 3.45 -7.21
CA ALA A 38 -6.89 2.06 -7.24
C ALA A 38 -8.02 1.07 -6.95
N LYS A 39 -9.04 1.49 -6.18
CA LYS A 39 -10.15 0.63 -5.76
C LYS A 39 -10.77 -0.14 -6.92
N THR A 40 -11.21 0.54 -7.96
CA THR A 40 -11.86 -0.11 -9.11
C THR A 40 -10.89 -1.00 -9.89
N LEU A 41 -9.59 -0.70 -9.90
CA LEU A 41 -8.58 -1.53 -10.55
C LEU A 41 -8.44 -2.88 -9.85
N PHE A 42 -8.24 -2.88 -8.53
CA PHE A 42 -8.01 -4.11 -7.76
C PHE A 42 -9.28 -4.89 -7.44
N GLU A 43 -10.45 -4.24 -7.36
CA GLU A 43 -11.75 -4.93 -7.23
C GLU A 43 -12.10 -5.72 -8.50
N ASN A 44 -11.69 -5.24 -9.68
CA ASN A 44 -11.94 -5.88 -10.97
C ASN A 44 -10.73 -6.63 -11.54
N LEU A 45 -9.66 -6.79 -10.73
CA LEU A 45 -8.46 -7.50 -11.15
C LEU A 45 -8.72 -9.00 -11.22
N ASP A 46 -8.44 -9.57 -12.39
CA ASP A 46 -8.72 -10.95 -12.72
C ASP A 46 -7.55 -11.61 -13.43
N ILE A 47 -7.47 -12.93 -13.30
CA ILE A 47 -6.49 -13.75 -14.00
C ILE A 47 -6.96 -13.98 -15.44
N GLN A 48 -6.03 -13.90 -16.37
CA GLN A 48 -6.24 -14.31 -17.75
C GLN A 48 -5.12 -15.29 -18.11
N ILE A 49 -5.43 -16.43 -18.70
CA ILE A 49 -4.40 -17.37 -19.16
C ILE A 49 -4.37 -17.37 -20.68
N PRO A 50 -3.29 -16.88 -21.31
CA PRO A 50 -3.13 -16.98 -22.76
C PRO A 50 -2.95 -18.45 -23.18
N GLU A 51 -3.73 -18.91 -24.17
CA GLU A 51 -3.59 -20.27 -24.73
C GLU A 51 -2.19 -20.54 -25.30
N SER A 52 -1.46 -19.48 -25.67
CA SER A 52 -0.13 -19.56 -26.25
C SER A 52 0.97 -19.92 -25.24
N ILE A 53 0.71 -19.91 -23.93
CA ILE A 53 1.72 -20.14 -22.90
C ILE A 53 1.33 -21.34 -22.04
N ASN A 54 2.05 -22.45 -22.22
CA ASN A 54 1.83 -23.66 -21.44
C ASN A 54 2.26 -23.48 -19.98
N ARG A 55 1.41 -23.94 -19.05
CA ARG A 55 1.69 -24.09 -17.60
C ARG A 55 2.04 -22.78 -16.88
N ILE A 56 1.42 -21.65 -17.27
CA ILE A 56 1.63 -20.35 -16.60
C ILE A 56 0.63 -20.08 -15.46
N ASP A 57 -0.26 -21.04 -15.16
CA ASP A 57 -1.37 -20.86 -14.21
C ASP A 57 -0.90 -20.49 -12.81
N GLU A 58 0.13 -21.18 -12.31
CA GLU A 58 0.71 -20.94 -10.97
C GLU A 58 1.31 -19.53 -10.89
N ILE A 59 2.04 -19.11 -11.93
CA ILE A 59 2.65 -17.77 -12.00
C ILE A 59 1.56 -16.69 -12.07
N ALA A 60 0.51 -16.90 -12.87
CA ALA A 60 -0.60 -15.95 -12.97
C ALA A 60 -1.34 -15.79 -11.63
N LEU A 61 -1.54 -16.91 -10.92
CA LEU A 61 -2.12 -16.90 -9.58
C LEU A 61 -1.23 -16.16 -8.57
N GLU A 62 0.08 -16.41 -8.58
CA GLU A 62 1.03 -15.70 -7.71
C GLU A 62 1.01 -14.20 -7.99
N PHE A 63 1.06 -13.77 -9.25
CA PHE A 63 1.00 -12.36 -9.62
C PHE A 63 -0.30 -11.70 -9.12
N HIS A 64 -1.44 -12.36 -9.30
CA HIS A 64 -2.73 -11.88 -8.81
C HIS A 64 -2.74 -11.75 -7.29
N GLN A 65 -2.29 -12.80 -6.58
CA GLN A 65 -2.22 -12.82 -5.13
C GLN A 65 -1.31 -11.73 -4.58
N MET A 66 -0.14 -11.52 -5.19
CA MET A 66 0.80 -10.48 -4.77
C MET A 66 0.22 -9.08 -4.98
N ALA A 67 -0.39 -8.81 -6.15
CA ALA A 67 -1.06 -7.55 -6.43
C ALA A 67 -2.17 -7.23 -5.41
N ILE A 68 -3.05 -8.20 -5.12
CA ILE A 68 -4.15 -8.03 -4.16
C ILE A 68 -3.64 -7.91 -2.71
N SER A 69 -2.62 -8.68 -2.34
CA SER A 69 -2.08 -8.65 -0.97
C SER A 69 -1.44 -7.30 -0.66
N TYR A 70 -0.62 -6.77 -1.56
CA TYR A 70 -0.03 -5.43 -1.37
C TYR A 70 -1.09 -4.31 -1.42
N TYR A 71 -2.13 -4.43 -2.24
CA TYR A 71 -3.24 -3.48 -2.19
C TYR A 71 -3.97 -3.50 -0.83
N ARG A 72 -4.20 -4.68 -0.25
CA ARG A 72 -4.78 -4.82 1.09
C ARG A 72 -3.86 -4.27 2.18
N ASP A 73 -2.55 -4.49 2.06
CA ASP A 73 -1.56 -3.91 2.98
C ASP A 73 -1.58 -2.38 2.88
N ALA A 74 -1.73 -1.81 1.67
CA ALA A 74 -1.83 -0.37 1.49
C ALA A 74 -3.04 0.23 2.24
N ILE A 75 -4.20 -0.43 2.16
CA ILE A 75 -5.40 -0.05 2.93
C ILE A 75 -5.11 -0.13 4.44
N HIS A 76 -4.55 -1.25 4.90
CA HIS A 76 -4.22 -1.46 6.31
C HIS A 76 -3.28 -0.39 6.86
N PHE A 77 -2.20 -0.10 6.15
CA PHE A 77 -1.25 0.95 6.54
C PHE A 77 -1.89 2.33 6.54
N TYR A 78 -2.77 2.63 5.58
CA TYR A 78 -3.47 3.91 5.55
C TYR A 78 -4.38 4.08 6.77
N GLU A 79 -5.17 3.05 7.10
CA GLU A 79 -6.06 3.04 8.28
C GLU A 79 -5.29 3.19 9.61
N ASN A 80 -4.05 2.71 9.66
CA ASN A 80 -3.16 2.85 10.83
C ASN A 80 -2.37 4.17 10.87
N GLY A 81 -2.53 5.05 9.89
CA GLY A 81 -1.79 6.31 9.79
C GLY A 81 -0.34 6.17 9.31
N GLU A 82 0.02 5.01 8.75
CA GLU A 82 1.36 4.70 8.24
C GLU A 82 1.47 5.05 6.74
N TYR A 83 1.25 6.32 6.41
CA TYR A 83 1.05 6.75 5.01
C TYR A 83 2.24 6.48 4.07
N ILE A 84 3.48 6.44 4.58
CA ILE A 84 4.66 6.06 3.77
C ILE A 84 4.60 4.58 3.39
N ASN A 85 4.25 3.71 4.34
CA ASN A 85 4.09 2.28 4.11
C ASN A 85 2.89 2.01 3.19
N ALA A 86 1.80 2.76 3.36
CA ALA A 86 0.64 2.70 2.50
C ALA A 86 0.99 3.04 1.04
N LEU A 87 1.71 4.14 0.82
CA LEU A 87 2.18 4.52 -0.52
C LEU A 87 3.08 3.44 -1.11
N ALA A 88 4.07 2.95 -0.35
CA ALA A 88 5.01 1.93 -0.82
C ALA A 88 4.31 0.63 -1.21
N ALA A 89 3.35 0.17 -0.40
CA ALA A 89 2.57 -1.03 -0.69
C ALA A 89 1.70 -0.84 -1.94
N LEU A 90 1.10 0.34 -2.12
CA LEU A 90 0.26 0.64 -3.29
C LEU A 90 1.06 0.63 -4.60
N GLU A 91 2.24 1.26 -4.60
CA GLU A 91 3.18 1.24 -5.74
C GLU A 91 3.63 -0.19 -6.07
N TYR A 92 3.85 -1.02 -5.05
CA TYR A 92 4.22 -2.43 -5.24
C TYR A 92 3.07 -3.25 -5.83
N ALA A 93 1.84 -2.99 -5.39
CA ALA A 93 0.64 -3.62 -5.92
C ALA A 93 0.46 -3.29 -7.41
N GLU A 94 0.63 -2.02 -7.81
CA GLU A 94 0.60 -1.62 -9.22
C GLU A 94 1.75 -2.23 -10.02
N GLY A 95 2.95 -2.37 -9.45
CA GLY A 95 4.07 -3.05 -10.10
C GLY A 95 3.73 -4.49 -10.51
N TRP A 96 3.08 -5.26 -9.62
CA TRP A 96 2.61 -6.61 -9.95
C TRP A 96 1.48 -6.61 -11.00
N LEU A 97 0.54 -5.67 -10.89
CA LEU A 97 -0.54 -5.49 -11.87
C LEU A 97 0.01 -5.21 -13.27
N ASP A 98 0.90 -4.24 -13.41
CA ASP A 98 1.45 -3.82 -14.69
C ASP A 98 2.33 -4.90 -15.31
N ALA A 99 3.16 -5.56 -14.51
CA ALA A 99 3.96 -6.68 -14.97
C ALA A 99 3.06 -7.84 -15.46
N GLY A 100 2.02 -8.19 -14.71
CA GLY A 100 1.07 -9.24 -15.09
C GLY A 100 0.26 -8.88 -16.34
N LYS A 101 -0.19 -7.63 -16.49
CA LYS A 101 -0.86 -7.15 -17.72
C LYS A 101 0.08 -7.21 -18.92
N ARG A 102 1.35 -6.83 -18.74
CA ARG A 102 2.35 -6.87 -19.81
C ARG A 102 2.66 -8.29 -20.27
N LEU A 103 2.64 -9.26 -19.37
CA LEU A 103 2.76 -10.69 -19.66
C LEU A 103 1.46 -11.30 -20.24
N GLY A 104 0.35 -10.56 -20.22
CA GLY A 104 -0.96 -11.05 -20.68
C GLY A 104 -1.63 -12.01 -19.70
N ILE A 105 -1.13 -12.10 -18.46
CA ILE A 105 -1.61 -13.03 -17.44
C ILE A 105 -2.62 -12.41 -16.46
N LEU A 106 -2.74 -11.08 -16.46
CA LEU A 106 -3.72 -10.33 -15.69
C LEU A 106 -4.52 -9.39 -16.59
N LYS A 107 -5.78 -9.13 -16.20
CA LYS A 107 -6.64 -8.11 -16.80
C LYS A 107 -7.46 -7.40 -15.73
N VAL A 108 -7.90 -6.18 -16.04
CA VAL A 108 -8.94 -5.49 -15.28
C VAL A 108 -10.21 -5.59 -16.11
N ARG A 109 -11.29 -6.10 -15.52
CA ARG A 109 -12.59 -6.25 -16.17
C ARG A 109 -13.34 -4.93 -16.30
#